data_AF-A0A353ZQM6-F1
#
_entry.id   AF-A0A353ZQM6-F1
#
_cell.length_a   1.000
_cell.length_b   1.000
_cell.length_c   1.000
_cell.angle_alpha   90.00
_cell.angle_beta   90.00
_cell.angle_gamma   90.00
#
_symmetry.space_group_name_H-M   'P 1'
#
loop_
_entity.id
_entity.type
_entity.pdbx_description
1 polymer ?
#
loop_
_entity_poly.entity_id
_entity_poly.type
_entity_poly.pdbx_seq_one_letter_code
_entity_poly.pdbx_strand_id
1 'polypeptide(L)'
;MIGTLTRRIHTICGDELSLLRRQMYALAWQDIHAGAVDGAATAMARKPSCVNHGVSVDVVCFAVRPTPHVVTFMISVAMQVHPDRRPGDVYWEEADAWAQAVAGHERFRAEPRGALENPPGRVFHYALTEEVPAFGEAPIAEVPVS
;
A
#
# COMPACT_ATOMS: atom_id res chain seq x y z
N MET A 1 -17.86 2.82 -3.51
CA MET A 1 -17.29 4.17 -3.30
C MET A 1 -15.77 4.17 -3.40
N ILE A 2 -15.08 3.25 -2.72
CA ILE A 2 -13.61 3.08 -2.75
C ILE A 2 -13.00 3.17 -4.16
N GLY A 3 -13.50 2.42 -5.16
CA GLY A 3 -12.92 2.46 -6.52
C GLY A 3 -12.94 3.85 -7.19
N THR A 4 -13.93 4.69 -6.90
CA THR A 4 -13.97 6.08 -7.41
C THR A 4 -12.94 6.96 -6.68
N LEU A 5 -12.77 6.77 -5.38
CA LEU A 5 -11.75 7.48 -4.60
C LEU A 5 -10.33 7.06 -4.99
N THR A 6 -10.08 5.76 -5.17
CA THR A 6 -8.79 5.23 -5.67
C THR A 6 -8.43 5.85 -7.01
N ARG A 7 -9.36 5.92 -7.96
CA ARG A 7 -9.13 6.61 -9.25
C ARG A 7 -8.80 8.08 -9.06
N ARG A 8 -9.52 8.80 -8.20
CA ARG A 8 -9.26 10.21 -7.92
C ARG A 8 -7.87 10.42 -7.30
N ILE A 9 -7.48 9.57 -6.35
CA ILE A 9 -6.14 9.58 -5.75
C ILE A 9 -5.08 9.36 -6.83
N HIS A 10 -5.27 8.40 -7.75
CA HIS A 10 -4.37 8.19 -8.89
C HIS A 10 -4.27 9.41 -9.80
N THR A 11 -5.37 10.10 -10.09
CA THR A 11 -5.35 11.31 -10.91
C THR A 11 -4.55 12.44 -10.26
N ILE A 12 -4.60 12.58 -8.94
CA ILE A 12 -3.95 13.68 -8.21
C ILE A 12 -2.49 13.35 -7.87
N CYS A 13 -2.20 12.10 -7.50
CA CYS A 13 -0.92 11.68 -6.92
C CYS A 13 -0.20 10.60 -7.76
N GLY A 14 -0.54 10.47 -9.05
CA GLY A 14 -0.07 9.37 -9.89
C GLY A 14 1.45 9.24 -9.97
N ASP A 15 2.16 10.36 -10.07
CA ASP A 15 3.63 10.38 -10.15
C ASP A 15 4.27 10.01 -8.81
N GLU A 16 3.77 10.53 -7.69
CA GLU A 16 4.28 10.19 -6.37
C GLU A 16 3.97 8.74 -5.98
N LEU A 17 2.80 8.21 -6.34
CA LEU A 17 2.47 6.79 -6.18
C LEU A 17 3.41 5.91 -7.01
N SER A 18 3.76 6.35 -8.22
CA SER A 18 4.69 5.63 -9.08
C SER A 18 6.11 5.65 -8.53
N LEU A 19 6.55 6.79 -7.99
CA LEU A 19 7.82 6.90 -7.29
C LEU A 19 7.86 6.02 -6.03
N LEU A 20 6.81 6.07 -5.21
CA LEU A 20 6.70 5.26 -3.99
C LEU A 20 6.81 3.77 -4.31
N ARG A 21 6.06 3.28 -5.30
CA ARG A 21 6.13 1.87 -5.72
C ARG A 21 7.54 1.48 -6.17
N ARG A 22 8.21 2.32 -6.99
CA ARG A 22 9.60 2.06 -7.39
C ARG A 22 10.54 1.98 -6.17
N GLN A 23 10.38 2.88 -5.20
CA GLN A 23 11.16 2.85 -3.96
C GLN A 23 10.86 1.59 -3.15
N MET A 24 9.59 1.22 -2.97
CA MET A 24 9.20 -0.02 -2.29
C MET A 24 9.84 -1.25 -2.94
N TYR A 25 9.77 -1.37 -4.26
CA TYR A 25 10.43 -2.46 -4.97
C TYR A 25 11.95 -2.44 -4.75
N ALA A 26 12.59 -1.27 -4.86
CA ALA A 26 14.02 -1.17 -4.59
C ALA A 26 14.37 -1.64 -3.16
N LEU A 27 13.52 -1.36 -2.16
CA LEU A 27 13.71 -1.86 -0.79
C LEU A 27 13.59 -3.38 -0.67
N ALA A 28 12.73 -4.04 -1.46
CA ALA A 28 12.62 -5.50 -1.46
C ALA A 28 13.81 -6.21 -2.13
N TRP A 29 14.43 -5.56 -3.12
CA TRP A 29 15.57 -6.11 -3.85
C TRP A 29 16.93 -5.72 -3.25
N GLN A 30 16.97 -4.74 -2.34
CA GLN A 30 18.13 -4.54 -1.50
C GLN A 30 18.22 -5.72 -0.54
N ASP A 31 19.25 -6.56 -0.68
CA ASP A 31 19.49 -7.64 0.27
C ASP A 31 19.55 -7.07 1.69
N ILE A 32 18.46 -7.29 2.42
CA ILE A 32 18.38 -7.13 3.86
C ILE A 32 19.21 -8.28 4.45
N HIS A 33 20.54 -8.18 4.30
CA HIS A 33 21.50 -9.18 4.73
C HIS A 33 21.40 -9.40 6.24
N ALA A 34 21.65 -10.65 6.66
CA ALA A 34 21.73 -11.02 8.06
C ALA A 34 22.80 -10.18 8.78
N GLY A 35 22.34 -9.18 9.55
CA GLY A 35 23.18 -8.38 10.44
C GLY A 35 23.04 -6.86 10.35
N ALA A 36 22.27 -6.28 9.42
CA ALA A 36 22.27 -4.82 9.20
C ALA A 36 20.96 -4.08 9.54
N VAL A 37 19.78 -4.53 9.11
CA VAL A 37 18.46 -3.91 9.42
C VAL A 37 17.37 -4.99 9.28
N ASP A 38 16.34 -5.02 10.14
CA ASP A 38 15.25 -6.02 10.03
C ASP A 38 14.15 -5.64 9.02
N GLY A 39 14.20 -4.41 8.47
CA GLY A 39 13.27 -3.91 7.47
C GLY A 39 13.61 -2.49 7.03
N ALA A 40 13.04 -2.05 5.92
CA ALA A 40 13.23 -0.70 5.42
C ALA A 40 11.88 -0.02 5.17
N ALA A 41 11.84 1.30 5.28
CA ALA A 41 10.63 2.08 5.07
C ALA A 41 10.84 3.18 4.04
N THR A 42 9.79 3.46 3.27
CA THR A 42 9.67 4.65 2.44
C THR A 42 8.31 5.29 2.71
N ALA A 43 8.17 6.59 2.46
CA ALA A 43 6.94 7.32 2.70
C ALA A 43 6.65 8.32 1.59
N MET A 44 5.38 8.60 1.38
CA MET A 44 4.96 9.75 0.57
C MET A 44 5.01 11.02 1.41
N ALA A 45 5.24 12.16 0.75
CA ALA A 45 4.92 13.44 1.35
C ALA A 45 3.43 13.48 1.73
N ARG A 46 3.14 14.06 2.90
CA ARG A 46 1.79 14.22 3.45
C ARG A 46 0.83 14.80 2.40
N LYS A 47 -0.36 14.21 2.30
CA LYS A 47 -1.42 14.64 1.37
C LYS A 47 -2.66 15.11 2.13
N PRO A 48 -3.45 16.02 1.55
CA PRO A 48 -4.79 16.28 2.08
C PRO A 48 -5.71 15.09 1.80
N SER A 49 -6.69 14.88 2.67
CA SER A 49 -7.81 13.96 2.43
C SER A 49 -8.61 14.41 1.21
N CYS A 50 -9.02 13.45 0.37
CA CYS A 50 -9.86 13.66 -0.81
C CYS A 50 -11.34 13.87 -0.45
N VAL A 51 -11.74 13.55 0.79
CA VAL A 51 -13.13 13.53 1.25
C VAL A 51 -13.37 14.51 2.40
N ASN A 52 -12.48 14.54 3.38
CA ASN A 52 -12.62 15.28 4.63
C ASN A 52 -11.72 16.53 4.64
N HIS A 53 -12.31 17.71 4.62
CA HIS A 53 -11.54 18.96 4.80
C HIS A 53 -10.92 19.03 6.20
N GLY A 54 -9.64 19.39 6.28
CA GLY A 54 -8.90 19.45 7.54
C GLY A 54 -8.43 18.09 8.06
N VAL A 55 -8.43 17.06 7.19
CA VAL A 55 -7.76 15.79 7.47
C VAL A 55 -6.57 15.65 6.54
N SER A 56 -5.44 15.22 7.07
CA SER A 56 -4.26 14.87 6.30
C SER A 56 -4.00 13.37 6.32
N VAL A 57 -3.39 12.87 5.26
CA VAL A 57 -3.06 11.46 5.04
C VAL A 57 -1.55 11.35 4.90
N ASP A 58 -0.95 10.52 5.76
CA ASP A 58 0.44 10.09 5.65
C ASP A 58 0.46 8.61 5.24
N VAL A 59 1.24 8.29 4.21
CA VAL A 59 1.39 6.92 3.70
C VAL A 59 2.83 6.49 3.90
N VAL A 60 3.02 5.41 4.66
CA VAL A 60 4.33 4.81 4.92
C VAL A 60 4.29 3.35 4.50
N CYS A 61 5.30 2.91 3.76
CA CYS A 61 5.43 1.56 3.26
C CYS A 61 6.68 0.92 3.87
N PHE A 62 6.53 -0.30 4.38
CA PHE A 62 7.57 -1.09 5.00
C PHE A 62 7.83 -2.32 4.14
N ALA A 63 9.09 -2.54 3.78
CA ALA A 63 9.58 -3.82 3.31
C ALA A 63 10.07 -4.60 4.53
N VAL A 64 9.39 -5.69 4.88
CA VAL A 64 9.82 -6.58 5.96
C VAL A 64 10.63 -7.70 5.34
N ARG A 65 11.67 -8.13 6.05
CA ARG A 65 12.52 -9.23 5.59
C ARG A 65 11.66 -10.45 5.23
N PRO A 66 11.79 -10.98 4.00
CA PRO A 66 11.01 -12.14 3.57
C PRO A 66 11.33 -13.34 4.47
N THR A 67 10.29 -14.07 4.90
CA THR A 67 10.44 -15.51 5.10
C THR A 67 10.83 -16.12 3.75
N PRO A 68 11.54 -17.26 3.69
CA PRO A 68 12.21 -17.75 2.46
C PRO A 68 11.33 -17.93 1.20
N HIS A 69 10.02 -17.70 1.28
CA HIS A 69 9.08 -17.90 0.18
C HIS A 69 8.18 -16.69 -0.14
N VAL A 70 8.21 -15.58 0.61
CA VAL A 70 7.30 -14.44 0.37
C VAL A 70 7.93 -13.10 0.78
N VAL A 71 8.10 -12.17 -0.17
CA VAL A 71 8.34 -10.75 0.12
C VAL A 71 7.02 -10.16 0.62
N THR A 72 7.00 -9.69 1.85
CA THR A 72 5.79 -9.06 2.44
C THR A 72 6.02 -7.57 2.57
N PHE A 73 5.28 -6.77 1.79
CA PHE A 73 5.18 -5.34 2.06
C PHE A 73 4.01 -5.08 3.00
N MET A 74 4.23 -4.14 3.92
CA MET A 74 3.18 -3.57 4.75
C MET A 74 3.02 -2.09 4.41
N ILE A 75 1.80 -1.61 4.35
CA ILE A 75 1.48 -0.18 4.22
C ILE A 75 0.78 0.25 5.49
N SER A 76 1.17 1.41 6.00
CA SER A 76 0.46 2.14 7.04
C SER A 76 -0.10 3.42 6.44
N VAL A 77 -1.41 3.60 6.54
CA VAL A 77 -2.09 4.85 6.17
C VAL A 77 -2.56 5.53 7.44
N ALA A 78 -1.94 6.65 7.78
CA ALA A 78 -2.32 7.46 8.94
C ALA A 78 -3.22 8.61 8.47
N MET A 79 -4.44 8.66 9.00
CA MET A 79 -5.36 9.77 8.81
C MET A 79 -5.35 10.64 10.07
N GLN A 80 -4.82 11.84 9.94
CA GLN A 80 -4.69 12.81 11.04
C GLN A 80 -5.73 13.91 10.89
N VAL A 81 -6.46 14.17 11.97
CA VAL A 81 -7.54 15.14 12.06
C VAL A 81 -6.98 16.44 12.65
N HIS A 82 -7.32 17.58 12.06
CA HIS A 82 -6.96 18.87 12.63
C HIS A 82 -7.52 19.00 14.06
N PRO A 83 -6.79 19.61 15.02
CA PRO A 83 -7.24 19.72 16.41
C PRO A 83 -8.64 20.35 16.59
N ASP A 84 -9.05 21.22 15.67
CA ASP A 84 -10.36 21.90 15.71
C ASP A 84 -11.52 21.06 15.15
N ARG A 85 -11.26 19.84 14.68
CA ARG A 85 -12.24 18.93 14.06
C ARG A 85 -12.58 17.77 14.99
N ARG A 86 -13.84 17.33 14.93
CA ARG A 86 -14.32 16.16 15.66
C ARG A 86 -13.98 14.87 14.89
N PRO A 87 -13.37 13.85 15.52
CA PRO A 87 -13.06 12.58 14.85
C PRO A 87 -14.28 11.80 14.32
N GLY A 88 -15.47 12.04 14.88
CA GLY A 88 -16.71 11.38 14.46
C GLY A 88 -17.20 11.76 13.06
N ASP A 89 -16.70 12.86 12.51
CA ASP A 89 -17.09 13.37 11.18
C ASP A 89 -16.13 12.93 10.06
N VAL A 90 -15.20 12.03 10.36
CA VAL A 90 -14.15 11.60 9.43
C VAL A 90 -14.56 10.33 8.71
N TYR A 91 -14.58 10.38 7.38
CA TYR A 91 -14.74 9.20 6.56
C TYR A 91 -13.43 8.38 6.51
N TRP A 92 -13.30 7.43 7.44
CA TRP A 92 -12.09 6.63 7.65
C TRP A 92 -11.78 5.61 6.53
N GLU A 93 -12.80 5.15 5.80
CA GLU A 93 -12.64 4.21 4.67
C GLU A 93 -11.83 4.83 3.49
N GLU A 94 -11.54 6.14 3.53
CA GLU A 94 -10.58 6.72 2.61
C GLU A 94 -9.19 6.07 2.73
N ALA A 95 -8.83 5.59 3.93
CA ALA A 95 -7.57 4.86 4.13
C ALA A 95 -7.48 3.61 3.22
N ASP A 96 -8.59 2.90 3.01
CA ASP A 96 -8.65 1.77 2.09
C ASP A 96 -8.41 2.20 0.65
N ALA A 97 -8.98 3.34 0.24
CA ALA A 97 -8.78 3.87 -1.10
C ALA A 97 -7.31 4.25 -1.36
N TRP A 98 -6.62 4.82 -0.35
CA TRP A 98 -5.19 5.09 -0.39
C TRP A 98 -4.36 3.80 -0.47
N ALA A 99 -4.67 2.79 0.36
CA ALA A 99 -3.97 1.52 0.32
C ALA A 99 -4.10 0.82 -1.05
N GLN A 100 -5.29 0.82 -1.63
CA GLN A 100 -5.53 0.30 -2.99
C GLN A 100 -4.79 1.11 -4.06
N ALA A 101 -4.71 2.44 -3.91
CA ALA A 101 -3.96 3.27 -4.84
C ALA A 101 -2.44 3.00 -4.81
N VAL A 102 -1.90 2.68 -3.62
CA VAL A 102 -0.49 2.29 -3.46
C VAL A 102 -0.23 0.90 -4.03
N ALA A 103 -1.13 -0.06 -3.78
CA ALA A 103 -1.03 -1.42 -4.32
C ALA A 103 -0.93 -1.42 -5.86
N GLY A 104 -1.65 -0.49 -6.49
CA GLY A 104 -1.74 -0.39 -7.95
C GLY A 104 -2.60 -1.51 -8.54
N HIS A 105 -3.23 -1.23 -9.67
CA HIS A 105 -4.32 -2.05 -10.20
C HIS A 105 -3.94 -3.45 -10.75
N GLU A 106 -2.65 -3.81 -10.82
CA GLU A 106 -2.21 -4.94 -11.66
C GLU A 106 -1.27 -5.94 -10.97
N ARG A 107 -0.80 -5.67 -9.75
CA ARG A 107 0.24 -6.52 -9.12
C ARG A 107 -0.01 -6.89 -7.67
N PHE A 108 -0.61 -6.02 -6.90
CA PHE A 108 -0.82 -6.27 -5.48
C PHE A 108 -2.26 -6.06 -5.10
N ARG A 109 -2.71 -6.87 -4.15
CA ARG A 109 -3.93 -6.64 -3.40
C ARG A 109 -3.59 -6.10 -2.03
N ALA A 110 -4.21 -4.99 -1.65
CA ALA A 110 -4.13 -4.49 -0.27
C ALA A 110 -5.14 -5.24 0.63
N GLU A 111 -4.64 -5.91 1.65
CA GLU A 111 -5.43 -6.64 2.65
C GLU A 111 -5.32 -5.95 4.02
N PRO A 112 -6.44 -5.55 4.65
CA PRO A 112 -6.41 -4.92 5.96
C PRO A 112 -5.91 -5.89 7.03
N ARG A 113 -5.03 -5.40 7.91
CA ARG A 113 -4.45 -6.16 9.04
C ARG A 113 -4.87 -5.63 10.40
N GLY A 114 -5.26 -4.37 10.48
CA GLY A 114 -5.75 -3.77 11.71
C GLY A 114 -5.71 -2.25 11.66
N ALA A 115 -6.24 -1.62 12.71
CA ALA A 115 -6.18 -0.18 12.88
C ALA A 115 -5.83 0.16 14.33
N LEU A 116 -5.10 1.25 14.51
CA LEU A 116 -4.77 1.83 15.80
C LEU A 116 -5.39 3.22 15.91
N GLU A 117 -6.15 3.45 16.97
CA GLU A 117 -6.66 4.77 17.32
C GLU A 117 -5.61 5.57 18.06
N ASN A 118 -5.40 6.81 17.64
CA ASN A 118 -4.53 7.77 18.28
C ASN A 118 -5.33 9.03 18.62
N PRO A 119 -4.93 9.81 19.65
CA PRO A 119 -5.67 11.02 20.03
C PRO A 119 -5.95 12.02 18.89
N PRO A 120 -5.07 12.21 17.87
CA PRO A 120 -5.36 13.06 16.72
C PRO A 120 -5.88 12.32 15.48
N GLY A 121 -6.11 11.00 15.50
CA GLY A 121 -6.48 10.29 14.27
C GLY A 121 -6.46 8.77 14.35
N ARG A 122 -6.36 8.11 13.19
CA ARG A 122 -6.27 6.64 13.10
C ARG A 122 -5.18 6.22 12.13
N VAL A 123 -4.50 5.12 12.44
CA VAL A 123 -3.52 4.48 11.55
C VAL A 123 -4.08 3.13 11.13
N PHE A 124 -4.12 2.87 9.83
CA PHE A 124 -4.60 1.62 9.24
C PHE A 124 -3.43 0.87 8.64
N HIS A 125 -3.32 -0.41 8.94
CA HIS A 125 -2.26 -1.28 8.44
C HIS A 125 -2.80 -2.24 7.39
N TYR A 126 -2.07 -2.38 6.29
CA TYR A 126 -2.40 -3.25 5.17
C TYR A 126 -1.19 -4.10 4.81
N ALA A 127 -1.41 -5.36 4.48
CA ALA A 127 -0.41 -6.16 3.77
C ALA A 127 -0.65 -6.03 2.26
N LEU A 128 0.41 -5.95 1.48
CA LEU A 128 0.34 -6.18 0.04
C LEU A 128 0.69 -7.62 -0.26
N THR A 129 -0.28 -8.34 -0.82
CA THR A 129 -0.08 -9.68 -1.35
C THR A 129 0.01 -9.59 -2.87
N GLU A 130 1.04 -10.21 -3.46
CA GLU A 130 1.13 -10.29 -4.91
C GLU A 130 -0.02 -11.14 -5.42
N GLU A 131 -0.77 -10.64 -6.40
CA GLU A 131 -1.75 -11.47 -7.07
C GLU A 131 -0.96 -12.48 -7.90
N VAL A 132 -1.05 -13.76 -7.53
CA VAL A 132 -0.50 -14.84 -8.36
C VAL A 132 -1.17 -14.69 -9.73
N PRO A 133 -0.42 -14.43 -10.81
CA PRO A 133 -1.03 -14.43 -12.13
C PRO A 133 -1.70 -15.79 -12.29
N ALA A 134 -2.98 -15.80 -12.67
CA ALA A 134 -3.71 -17.02 -12.96
C ALA A 134 -3.07 -17.70 -14.19
N PHE A 135 -1.92 -18.34 -14.01
CA PHE A 135 -1.28 -19.22 -14.98
C PHE A 135 -2.06 -20.52 -14.98
N GLY A 136 -3.19 -20.49 -15.68
CA GLY A 136 -3.90 -21.67 -16.16
C GLY A 136 -3.73 -21.77 -17.67
N GLU A 137 -2.51 -21.99 -18.15
CA GLU A 137 -2.24 -22.69 -19.41
C GLU A 137 -0.74 -23.01 -19.49
N ALA A 138 -0.39 -24.25 -19.17
CA ALA A 138 0.93 -24.80 -19.43
C ALA A 138 1.13 -24.97 -20.95
N PRO A 139 2.32 -24.75 -21.52
CA PRO A 139 2.59 -25.17 -22.88
C PRO A 139 2.82 -26.68 -22.88
N ILE A 140 1.79 -27.46 -23.23
CA ILE A 140 1.99 -28.84 -23.68
C ILE A 140 2.08 -28.78 -25.20
N ALA A 141 3.24 -28.40 -25.72
CA ALA A 141 3.61 -28.79 -27.07
C ALA A 141 4.18 -30.20 -26.97
N GLU A 142 3.31 -31.20 -27.16
CA GLU A 142 3.73 -32.57 -27.44
C GLU A 142 4.73 -32.55 -28.59
N VAL A 143 5.89 -33.20 -28.40
CA VAL A 143 6.80 -33.54 -29.49
C VAL A 143 6.20 -34.76 -30.18
N PRO A 144 5.76 -34.70 -31.45
CA PRO A 144 5.50 -35.92 -32.20
C PRO A 144 6.85 -36.38 -32.76
N VAL A 145 7.29 -37.52 -32.24
CA VAL A 145 8.28 -38.37 -32.87
C VAL A 145 7.68 -38.88 -34.19
N SER A 146 8.30 -38.56 -35.32
CA SER A 146 8.29 -39.36 -36.56
C SER A 146 9.47 -38.95 -37.44
#